data_AF-A0AB34R172-F1
#
_entry.id   AF-A0AB34R172-F1
#
_cell.length_a   1.000
_cell.length_b   1.000
_cell.length_c   1.000
_cell.angle_alpha   90.00
_cell.angle_beta   90.00
_cell.angle_gamma   90.00
#
_symmetry.space_group_name_H-M   'P 1'
#
loop_
_entity.id
_entity.type
_entity.pdbx_description
1 polymer ?
#
loop_
_entity_poly.entity_id
_entity_poly.type
_entity_poly.pdbx_seq_one_letter_code
_entity_poly.pdbx_strand_id
1 'polypeptide(L)'
;MEFSKKQPTDADRFLQRMTDTHTSSSVFSQTNFHTEDMTPAELAALKAKIKEEQKTALIRAIRHQLQHEFAEDRQEAGKILDLIDELQNKVYKHQKRIHTHMSGQAIDALTEKIEQRLKFYELKEDVQSAIDSIGI
;
A
#
# COMPACT_ATOMS: atom_id res chain seq x y z
N MET A 1 3.90 30.10 -24.62
CA MET A 1 4.12 28.79 -23.99
C MET A 1 2.79 28.33 -23.42
N GLU A 2 2.13 27.36 -24.07
CA GLU A 2 0.96 26.70 -23.49
C GLU A 2 1.43 25.77 -22.38
N PHE A 3 1.22 26.17 -21.12
CA PHE A 3 1.27 25.23 -20.01
C PHE A 3 0.08 24.31 -20.16
N SER A 4 0.32 23.10 -20.66
CA SER A 4 -0.64 22.01 -20.67
C SER A 4 -1.12 21.82 -19.23
N LYS A 5 -2.35 22.27 -18.92
CA LYS A 5 -3.02 21.99 -17.65
C LYS A 5 -3.37 20.50 -17.64
N LYS A 6 -2.37 19.64 -17.40
CA LYS A 6 -2.60 18.24 -17.04
C LYS A 6 -3.51 18.28 -15.81
N GLN A 7 -4.63 17.57 -15.86
CA GLN A 7 -5.44 17.38 -14.68
C GLN A 7 -4.55 16.82 -13.57
N PRO A 8 -4.63 17.34 -12.34
CA PRO A 8 -3.83 16.82 -11.25
C PRO A 8 -4.15 15.34 -11.06
N THR A 9 -3.11 14.52 -11.06
CA THR A 9 -3.20 13.09 -10.77
C THR A 9 -3.66 12.88 -9.32
N ASP A 10 -4.09 11.68 -8.97
CA ASP A 10 -4.50 11.39 -7.58
C ASP A 10 -3.32 11.56 -6.60
N ALA A 11 -2.08 11.34 -7.06
CA ALA A 11 -0.87 11.66 -6.31
C ALA A 11 -0.72 13.18 -6.07
N ASP A 12 -0.98 14.00 -7.08
CA ASP A 12 -0.92 15.47 -6.94
C ASP A 12 -2.00 15.97 -5.98
N ARG A 13 -3.21 15.40 -6.05
CA ARG A 13 -4.32 15.75 -5.14
C ARG A 13 -4.04 15.33 -3.70
N PHE A 14 -3.42 14.16 -3.50
CA PHE A 14 -2.99 13.69 -2.19
C PHE A 14 -1.94 14.64 -1.59
N LEU A 15 -0.90 14.99 -2.36
CA LEU A 15 0.13 15.94 -1.91
C LEU A 15 -0.47 17.32 -1.58
N GLN A 16 -1.45 17.78 -2.35
CA GLN A 16 -2.12 19.06 -2.11
C GLN A 16 -2.95 19.03 -0.82
N ARG A 17 -3.68 17.95 -0.54
CA ARG A 17 -4.39 17.76 0.76
C ARG A 17 -3.43 17.72 1.94
N MET A 18 -2.27 17.09 1.77
CA MET A 18 -1.22 17.05 2.80
C MET A 18 -0.68 18.44 3.10
N THR A 19 -0.41 19.26 2.08
CA THR A 19 0.04 20.64 2.30
C THR A 19 -1.04 21.48 2.98
N ASP A 20 -2.31 21.34 2.59
CA ASP A 20 -3.41 22.13 3.13
C ASP A 20 -3.69 21.80 4.60
N THR A 21 -3.62 20.51 4.98
CA THR A 21 -3.92 20.04 6.35
C THR A 21 -2.82 20.42 7.36
N HIS A 22 -1.56 20.54 6.94
CA HIS A 22 -0.43 20.85 7.84
C HIS A 22 -0.10 22.35 7.97
N THR A 23 -0.80 23.23 7.26
CA THR A 23 -0.65 24.69 7.43
C THR A 23 -1.25 25.22 8.73
N SER A 24 -2.26 24.54 9.30
CA SER A 24 -3.09 25.10 10.39
C SER A 24 -2.67 24.67 11.81
N SER A 25 -1.90 23.58 11.97
CA SER A 25 -1.38 23.11 13.28
C SER A 25 0.12 22.79 13.25
N SER A 26 0.85 23.48 12.38
CA SER A 26 2.25 23.25 12.09
C SER A 26 3.11 23.10 13.36
N VAL A 27 3.63 21.91 13.62
CA VAL A 27 4.84 21.68 14.44
C VAL A 27 6.03 22.53 13.92
N PHE A 28 5.88 23.10 12.72
CA PHE A 28 6.79 24.01 12.02
C PHE A 28 6.84 25.45 12.58
N SER A 29 5.95 25.87 13.49
CA SER A 29 5.90 27.26 13.97
C SER A 29 6.58 27.51 15.33
N GLN A 30 7.03 26.47 16.05
CA GLN A 30 7.80 26.65 17.28
C GLN A 30 9.28 26.47 17.04
N THR A 31 9.91 27.48 16.48
CA THR A 31 11.37 27.56 16.41
C THR A 31 11.84 28.88 17.00
N ASN A 32 11.76 28.97 18.34
CA ASN A 32 12.51 29.95 19.12
C ASN A 32 14.01 29.61 19.05
N PHE A 33 14.63 29.80 17.89
CA PHE A 33 16.08 29.74 17.79
C PHE A 33 16.64 31.11 18.17
N HIS A 34 17.46 31.15 19.23
CA HIS A 34 18.24 32.34 19.57
C HIS A 34 19.32 32.53 18.51
N THR A 35 18.98 33.26 17.45
CA THR A 35 19.84 33.51 16.28
C THR A 35 20.57 34.84 16.32
N GLU A 36 20.39 35.62 17.39
CA GLU A 36 20.88 37.02 17.49
C GLU A 36 22.40 37.12 17.42
N ASP A 37 23.14 36.10 17.86
CA ASP A 37 24.61 36.07 17.88
C ASP A 37 25.24 35.13 16.82
N MET A 38 24.45 34.55 15.91
CA MET A 38 24.96 33.58 14.93
C MET A 38 25.61 34.24 13.71
N THR A 39 26.75 33.70 13.29
CA THR A 39 27.40 34.12 12.04
C THR A 39 26.56 33.70 10.83
N PRO A 40 26.70 34.36 9.66
CA PRO A 40 25.97 34.00 8.44
C PRO A 40 26.16 32.53 8.01
N ALA A 41 27.34 31.95 8.30
CA ALA A 41 27.63 30.54 8.02
C ALA A 41 26.87 29.60 8.96
N GLU A 42 26.77 29.94 10.25
CA GLU A 42 26.00 29.17 11.25
C GLU A 42 24.50 29.26 10.99
N LEU A 43 24.00 30.42 10.56
CA LEU A 43 22.61 30.59 10.13
C LEU A 43 22.28 29.75 8.89
N ALA A 44 23.20 29.65 7.93
CA ALA A 44 23.02 28.82 6.74
C ALA A 44 23.00 27.32 7.10
N ALA A 45 23.89 26.89 8.00
CA ALA A 45 23.91 25.51 8.51
C ALA A 45 22.65 25.16 9.30
N LEU A 46 22.18 26.07 10.16
CA LEU A 46 20.94 25.89 10.93
C LEU A 46 19.72 25.80 10.00
N LYS A 47 19.61 26.68 8.99
CA LYS A 47 18.55 26.61 7.99
C LYS A 47 18.57 25.31 7.19
N ALA A 48 19.75 24.81 6.82
CA ALA A 48 19.87 23.53 6.12
C ALA A 48 19.43 22.37 7.01
N LYS A 49 19.81 22.38 8.29
CA LYS A 49 19.40 21.36 9.28
C LYS A 49 17.88 21.36 9.49
N ILE A 50 17.28 22.54 9.70
CA ILE A 50 15.83 22.69 9.83
C ILE A 50 15.13 22.16 8.58
N LYS A 51 15.63 22.49 7.38
CA LYS A 51 15.04 22.03 6.12
C LYS A 51 15.06 20.50 5.98
N GLU A 52 16.14 19.83 6.39
CA GLU A 52 16.21 18.37 6.38
C GLU A 52 15.31 17.72 7.45
N GLU A 53 15.23 18.32 8.64
CA GLU A 53 14.30 17.86 9.69
C GLU A 53 12.84 18.00 9.24
N GLN A 54 12.49 19.13 8.60
CA GLN A 54 11.17 19.37 8.01
C GLN A 54 10.83 18.38 6.89
N LYS A 55 11.78 18.11 5.99
CA LYS A 55 11.62 17.11 4.94
C LYS A 55 11.37 15.72 5.53
N THR A 56 12.13 15.35 6.56
CA THR A 56 11.98 14.07 7.24
C THR A 56 10.62 13.96 7.94
N ALA A 57 10.18 15.01 8.63
CA ALA A 57 8.88 15.07 9.29
C ALA A 57 7.72 14.96 8.28
N LEU A 58 7.82 15.65 7.14
CA LEU A 58 6.84 15.57 6.07
C LEU A 58 6.76 14.15 5.48
N ILE A 59 7.90 13.50 5.22
CA ILE A 59 7.93 12.11 4.73
C ILE A 59 7.25 11.17 5.73
N ARG A 60 7.49 11.34 7.03
CA ARG A 60 6.83 10.53 8.07
C ARG A 60 5.33 10.77 8.12
N ALA A 61 4.88 12.02 8.02
CA ALA A 61 3.46 12.36 8.00
C ALA A 61 2.75 11.77 6.77
N ILE A 62 3.37 11.89 5.57
CA ILE A 62 2.90 11.26 4.33
C ILE A 62 2.80 9.75 4.50
N ARG A 63 3.83 9.11 5.06
CA ARG A 63 3.83 7.66 5.30
C ARG A 63 2.67 7.24 6.21
N HIS A 64 2.47 7.94 7.33
CA HIS A 64 1.42 7.64 8.28
C HIS A 64 0.03 7.82 7.67
N GLN A 65 -0.17 8.86 6.86
CA GLN A 65 -1.44 9.10 6.19
C GLN A 65 -1.73 8.02 5.12
N LEU A 66 -0.74 7.64 4.32
CA LEU A 66 -0.88 6.55 3.35
C LEU A 66 -1.20 5.22 4.05
N GLN A 67 -0.53 4.92 5.17
CA GLN A 67 -0.84 3.73 5.98
C GLN A 67 -2.27 3.73 6.49
N HIS A 68 -2.80 4.88 6.89
CA HIS A 68 -4.18 5.01 7.33
C HIS A 68 -5.17 4.87 6.16
N GLU A 69 -4.93 5.54 5.05
CA GLU A 69 -5.82 5.50 3.87
C GLU A 69 -5.92 4.10 3.28
N PHE A 70 -4.83 3.34 3.27
CA PHE A 70 -4.85 1.95 2.76
C PHE A 70 -5.12 0.88 3.83
N ALA A 71 -5.43 1.24 5.06
CA ALA A 71 -5.69 0.27 6.12
C ALA A 71 -6.93 -0.59 5.80
N GLU A 72 -8.00 0.04 5.32
CA GLU A 72 -9.23 -0.64 4.91
C GLU A 72 -9.01 -1.53 3.69
N ASP A 73 -8.30 -1.03 2.68
CA ASP A 73 -7.95 -1.79 1.48
C ASP A 73 -7.09 -3.03 1.80
N ARG A 74 -6.13 -2.88 2.72
CA ARG A 74 -5.30 -4.01 3.20
C ARG A 74 -6.15 -5.04 3.94
N GLN A 75 -7.10 -4.60 4.76
CA GLN A 75 -8.02 -5.49 5.46
C GLN A 75 -8.91 -6.26 4.48
N GLU A 76 -9.45 -5.58 3.47
CA GLU A 76 -10.31 -6.19 2.46
C GLU A 76 -9.53 -7.20 1.60
N ALA A 77 -8.31 -6.85 1.19
CA ALA A 77 -7.41 -7.77 0.50
C ALA A 77 -7.08 -9.01 1.36
N GLY A 78 -6.91 -8.84 2.68
CA GLY A 78 -6.75 -9.95 3.62
C GLY A 78 -7.95 -10.90 3.62
N LYS A 79 -9.19 -10.38 3.60
CA LYS A 79 -10.40 -11.22 3.51
C LYS A 79 -10.46 -11.99 2.18
N ILE A 80 -10.01 -11.39 1.08
CA ILE A 80 -9.93 -12.06 -0.22
C ILE A 80 -8.96 -13.24 -0.15
N LEU A 81 -7.81 -13.06 0.52
CA LEU A 81 -6.83 -14.12 0.73
C LEU A 81 -7.41 -15.29 1.53
N ASP A 82 -8.13 -15.01 2.61
CA ASP A 82 -8.84 -16.02 3.40
C ASP A 82 -9.90 -16.77 2.56
N LEU A 83 -10.62 -16.05 1.70
CA LEU A 83 -11.62 -16.63 0.81
C LEU A 83 -10.99 -17.56 -0.24
N ILE A 84 -9.82 -17.19 -0.78
CA ILE A 84 -9.05 -18.04 -1.71
C ILE A 84 -8.69 -19.36 -1.02
N ASP A 85 -8.19 -19.31 0.21
CA ASP A 85 -7.85 -20.50 0.99
C ASP A 85 -9.09 -21.38 1.27
N GLU A 86 -10.24 -20.77 1.60
CA GLU A 86 -11.48 -21.50 1.81
C GLU A 86 -11.96 -22.20 0.51
N LEU A 87 -11.91 -21.49 -0.62
CA LEU A 87 -12.30 -22.02 -1.92
C LEU A 87 -11.38 -23.18 -2.34
N GLN A 88 -10.07 -23.02 -2.19
CA GLN A 88 -9.09 -24.07 -2.46
C GLN A 88 -9.38 -25.34 -1.63
N ASN A 89 -9.64 -25.19 -0.34
CA ASN A 89 -10.02 -26.30 0.53
C ASN A 89 -11.32 -26.98 0.10
N LYS A 90 -12.36 -26.21 -0.28
CA LYS A 90 -13.63 -26.75 -0.77
C LYS A 90 -13.45 -27.56 -2.05
N VAL A 91 -12.66 -27.04 -2.99
CA VAL A 91 -12.36 -27.70 -4.26
C VAL A 91 -11.67 -29.04 -4.03
N TYR A 92 -10.58 -29.06 -3.25
CA TYR A 92 -9.87 -30.32 -2.95
C TYR A 92 -10.75 -31.33 -2.22
N LYS A 93 -11.59 -30.87 -1.28
CA LYS A 93 -12.53 -31.75 -0.59
C LYS A 93 -13.55 -32.37 -1.55
N HIS A 94 -14.07 -31.60 -2.50
CA HIS A 94 -14.99 -32.11 -3.53
C HIS A 94 -14.30 -33.07 -4.50
N GLN A 95 -13.11 -32.71 -4.99
CA GLN A 95 -12.30 -33.57 -5.85
C GLN A 95 -12.05 -34.93 -5.19
N LYS A 96 -11.63 -34.95 -3.92
CA LYS A 96 -11.43 -36.18 -3.14
C LYS A 96 -12.71 -37.00 -3.00
N ARG A 97 -13.86 -36.35 -2.77
CA ARG A 97 -15.17 -37.01 -2.69
C ARG A 97 -15.54 -37.68 -4.01
N ILE A 98 -15.36 -36.97 -5.14
CA ILE A 98 -15.59 -37.52 -6.48
C ILE A 98 -14.69 -38.73 -6.71
N HIS A 99 -13.40 -38.63 -6.41
CA HIS A 99 -12.44 -39.74 -6.54
C HIS A 99 -12.73 -40.94 -5.63
N THR A 100 -13.44 -40.72 -4.51
CA THR A 100 -13.85 -41.82 -3.61
C THR A 100 -15.01 -42.63 -4.20
N HIS A 101 -15.84 -42.02 -5.04
CA HIS A 101 -17.06 -42.62 -5.58
C HIS A 101 -16.99 -42.94 -7.07
N MET A 102 -16.02 -42.38 -7.80
CA MET A 102 -15.89 -42.48 -9.25
C MET A 102 -14.40 -42.61 -9.61
N SER A 103 -14.10 -43.47 -10.59
CA SER A 103 -12.75 -43.69 -11.11
C SER A 103 -12.76 -43.88 -12.62
N GLY A 104 -11.69 -43.48 -13.31
CA GLY A 104 -11.50 -43.67 -14.75
C GLY A 104 -11.19 -42.37 -15.49
N GLN A 105 -10.81 -42.50 -16.76
CA GLN A 105 -10.25 -41.42 -17.58
C GLN A 105 -11.07 -40.11 -17.61
N ALA A 106 -12.40 -40.19 -17.52
CA ALA A 106 -13.26 -39.00 -17.49
C ALA A 106 -13.11 -38.19 -16.19
N ILE A 107 -12.88 -38.86 -15.05
CA ILE A 107 -12.65 -38.23 -13.75
C ILE A 107 -11.22 -37.68 -13.66
N ASP A 108 -10.25 -38.37 -14.27
CA ASP A 108 -8.87 -37.91 -14.37
C ASP A 108 -8.79 -36.62 -15.22
N ALA A 109 -9.46 -36.60 -16.37
CA ALA A 109 -9.53 -35.41 -17.23
C ALA A 109 -10.29 -34.23 -16.57
N LEU A 110 -11.31 -34.52 -15.75
CA LEU A 110 -11.98 -33.49 -14.96
C LEU A 110 -11.05 -32.92 -13.89
N THR A 111 -10.29 -33.78 -13.22
CA THR A 111 -9.32 -33.42 -12.19
C THR A 111 -8.22 -32.53 -12.77
N GLU A 112 -7.66 -32.92 -13.91
CA GLU A 112 -6.64 -32.15 -14.62
C GLU A 112 -7.17 -30.77 -15.05
N LYS A 113 -8.42 -30.68 -15.53
CA LYS A 113 -9.04 -29.39 -15.86
C LYS A 113 -9.28 -28.50 -14.65
N ILE A 114 -9.60 -29.09 -13.50
CA ILE A 114 -9.76 -28.35 -12.23
C ILE A 114 -8.40 -27.77 -11.84
N GLU A 115 -7.33 -28.56 -11.87
CA GLU A 115 -5.98 -28.11 -11.52
C GLU A 115 -5.42 -27.06 -12.50
N GLN A 116 -5.66 -27.22 -13.82
CA GLN A 116 -5.22 -26.26 -14.83
C GLN A 116 -5.95 -24.92 -14.77
N ARG A 117 -7.26 -24.92 -14.43
CA ARG A 117 -8.08 -23.71 -14.38
C ARG A 117 -8.02 -22.99 -13.05
N LEU A 118 -7.83 -23.73 -11.96
CA LEU A 118 -7.81 -23.19 -10.62
C LEU A 118 -6.38 -22.93 -10.18
N LYS A 119 -5.87 -21.80 -10.65
CA LYS A 119 -4.55 -21.29 -10.29
C LYS A 119 -4.57 -20.56 -8.94
N PHE A 120 -5.10 -21.20 -7.90
CA PHE A 120 -5.24 -20.58 -6.59
C PHE A 120 -3.89 -20.16 -6.00
N TYR A 121 -2.81 -20.89 -6.30
CA TYR A 121 -1.46 -20.54 -5.88
C TYR A 121 -1.01 -19.19 -6.47
N GLU A 122 -1.09 -19.03 -7.80
CA GLU A 122 -0.74 -17.77 -8.48
C GLU A 122 -1.62 -16.61 -7.97
N LEU A 123 -2.94 -16.84 -7.84
CA LEU A 123 -3.87 -15.83 -7.34
C LEU A 123 -3.58 -15.42 -5.88
N LYS A 124 -3.19 -16.38 -5.03
CA LYS A 124 -2.82 -16.11 -3.64
C LYS A 124 -1.52 -15.30 -3.56
N GLU A 125 -0.52 -15.65 -4.37
CA GLU A 125 0.73 -14.88 -4.46
C GLU A 125 0.48 -13.44 -4.93
N ASP A 126 -0.37 -13.25 -5.94
CA ASP A 126 -0.72 -11.92 -6.45
C ASP A 126 -1.42 -11.06 -5.39
N VAL A 127 -2.39 -11.63 -4.66
CA VAL A 127 -3.09 -10.92 -3.58
C VAL A 127 -2.16 -10.63 -2.40
N GLN A 128 -1.29 -11.56 -2.02
CA GLN A 128 -0.30 -11.34 -0.97
C GLN A 128 0.70 -10.25 -1.37
N SER A 129 1.19 -10.27 -2.61
CA SER A 129 2.07 -9.24 -3.17
C SER A 129 1.42 -7.86 -3.15
N ALA A 130 0.13 -7.78 -3.48
CA ALA A 130 -0.65 -6.54 -3.39
C ALA A 130 -0.73 -6.03 -1.94
N ILE A 131 -1.03 -6.90 -0.98
CA ILE A 131 -1.04 -6.57 0.47
C ILE A 131 0.34 -6.06 0.92
N ASP A 132 1.41 -6.74 0.52
CA ASP A 132 2.78 -6.39 0.90
C ASP A 132 3.21 -5.05 0.28
N SER A 133 2.75 -4.74 -0.93
CA SER A 133 3.01 -3.47 -1.61
C SER A 133 2.30 -2.28 -0.94
N ILE A 134 1.12 -2.53 -0.37
CA ILE A 134 0.41 -1.57 0.49
C ILE A 134 1.11 -1.45 1.85
N GLY A 135 1.80 -2.51 2.27
CA GLY A 135 2.62 -2.69 3.48
C GLY A 135 3.48 -1.50 3.88
N ILE A 136 4.24 -0.97 2.90
CA ILE A 136 5.48 -0.18 3.06
C ILE A 136 6.61 -0.99 3.71
#